data_AF-A0ABD2MGC3-F1
#
_entry.id   AF-A0ABD2MGC3-F1
#
_cell.length_a   1.000
_cell.length_b   1.000
_cell.length_c   1.000
_cell.angle_alpha   90.00
_cell.angle_beta   90.00
_cell.angle_gamma   90.00
#
_symmetry.space_group_name_H-M   'P 1'
#
loop_
_entity.id
_entity.type
_entity.pdbx_description
1 polymer ?
#
loop_
_entity_poly.entity_id
_entity_poly.type
_entity_poly.pdbx_seq_one_letter_code
_entity_poly.pdbx_strand_id
1 'polypeptide(L)'
;MSLFQRVLRFRCFHSSTSYLAVNQKKLLERARKDEENEILNRILKNPQIANPNDVEYLRNEVLNSGGKFTTKSVDRILLKYFISSKQYDIGLDYIKYLSEEHISKSHLFLTNQIFRLYFQKRYEEKSLSEAAEEHLISLYKNLRKSYPVLDVISLEHAILALSVTKEWRKTIELVDEIKKMNRPSSICFSAIIAAAFLNNEEKTAWMFFNEMFEKERPPYDVIFQAYFEQLESLPDKQEVLSNLEKLFRICTEKDIIFSERVILDLNKLLRKNDIYATFTTINKRGYCTNCQKQLTNLELTDEVFEKLKGKIVNNVIVGKNIFSKTTPEEFSRFQTFLKSFDSCDVIIDGLNVAYTAGTKQSAAVYSTLLAHVVAHFVNKEKTVVVLGRAHMNKWPKKQWSYVRNNAKIFLTQDISQDDPYLLCCALHCGKDTIIVTKDLMRSHLFLLKDPVDKIMFSRWLSQRQYQLKFITNDGKVHFKVPLPYTETMQKKLDNWHIPYLSNVDPNHEGNESSTKWLCMQCSK
;
A
#
# COMPACT_ATOMS: atom_id res chain seq x y z
N MET A 1 -0.35 40.04 52.90
CA MET A 1 -1.38 39.19 53.53
C MET A 1 -2.74 39.58 52.98
N SER A 2 -3.36 38.72 52.16
CA SER A 2 -4.70 38.14 52.35
C SER A 2 -5.33 37.69 51.02
N LEU A 3 -5.88 36.46 51.08
CA LEU A 3 -7.09 35.94 50.42
C LEU A 3 -7.09 35.78 48.88
N PHE A 4 -7.01 34.53 48.39
CA PHE A 4 -8.16 33.69 47.98
C PHE A 4 -8.93 34.20 46.74
N GLN A 5 -8.71 33.59 45.56
CA GLN A 5 -9.74 33.02 44.65
C GLN A 5 -9.24 32.73 43.21
N ARG A 6 -9.74 31.60 42.64
CA ARG A 6 -9.75 31.12 41.23
C ARG A 6 -8.45 30.47 40.73
N VAL A 7 -8.25 29.15 40.66
CA VAL A 7 -9.05 27.97 40.21
C VAL A 7 -9.36 27.95 38.70
N LEU A 8 -8.65 27.04 38.01
CA LEU A 8 -8.96 26.25 36.81
C LEU A 8 -9.40 26.96 35.53
N ARG A 9 -8.66 26.72 34.42
CA ARG A 9 -9.20 26.12 33.18
C ARG A 9 -8.14 25.90 32.07
N PHE A 10 -8.27 24.75 31.40
CA PHE A 10 -7.73 24.32 30.10
C PHE A 10 -6.28 23.86 29.97
N ARG A 11 -6.06 22.56 30.24
CA ARG A 11 -5.12 21.71 29.49
C ARG A 11 -5.86 20.48 28.95
N CYS A 12 -6.27 20.54 27.69
CA CYS A 12 -6.57 19.38 26.84
C CYS A 12 -6.62 19.86 25.38
N PHE A 13 -5.43 20.00 24.76
CA PHE A 13 -5.23 20.30 23.34
C PHE A 13 -4.02 19.48 22.86
N HIS A 14 -4.13 18.14 22.80
CA HIS A 14 -2.99 17.30 22.39
C HIS A 14 -3.29 16.20 21.35
N SER A 15 -4.50 16.11 20.76
CA SER A 15 -4.75 15.15 19.68
C SER A 15 -4.68 15.76 18.28
N SER A 16 -5.25 16.95 18.04
CA SER A 16 -5.31 17.59 16.71
C SER A 16 -4.03 18.33 16.31
N THR A 17 -3.29 18.89 17.27
CA THR A 17 -1.95 19.46 17.05
C THR A 17 -0.93 18.39 16.68
N SER A 18 -1.06 17.16 17.19
CA SER A 18 -0.17 16.06 16.82
C SER A 18 -0.37 15.61 15.36
N TYR A 19 -1.61 15.56 14.87
CA TYR A 19 -1.90 15.12 13.50
C TYR A 19 -1.51 16.18 12.45
N LEU A 20 -1.79 17.46 12.74
CA LEU A 20 -1.35 18.58 11.90
C LEU A 20 0.17 18.75 11.94
N ALA A 21 0.81 18.62 13.10
CA ALA A 21 2.28 18.68 13.19
C ALA A 21 2.95 17.48 12.52
N VAL A 22 2.37 16.28 12.60
CA VAL A 22 2.88 15.08 11.89
C VAL A 22 2.68 15.20 10.38
N ASN A 23 1.55 15.72 9.91
CA ASN A 23 1.33 15.93 8.48
C ASN A 23 2.15 17.11 7.93
N GLN A 24 2.30 18.19 8.68
CA GLN A 24 3.16 19.31 8.31
C GLN A 24 4.63 18.88 8.31
N LYS A 25 5.07 18.08 9.30
CA LYS A 25 6.40 17.48 9.30
C LYS A 25 6.61 16.52 8.12
N LYS A 26 5.62 15.69 7.78
CA LYS A 26 5.67 14.82 6.60
C LYS A 26 5.69 15.60 5.28
N LEU A 27 4.97 16.71 5.20
CA LEU A 27 4.96 17.59 4.02
C LEU A 27 6.30 18.32 3.89
N LEU A 28 6.86 18.83 4.99
CA LEU A 28 8.20 19.41 5.02
C LEU A 28 9.28 18.37 4.71
N GLU A 29 9.15 17.13 5.20
CA GLU A 29 10.06 16.02 4.87
C GLU A 29 9.93 15.58 3.40
N ARG A 30 8.75 15.70 2.79
CA ARG A 30 8.55 15.45 1.36
C ARG A 30 9.14 16.55 0.50
N ALA A 31 8.74 17.81 0.73
CA ALA A 31 9.27 18.97 0.03
C ALA A 31 10.81 19.02 0.09
N ARG A 32 11.38 18.68 1.26
CA ARG A 32 12.83 18.61 1.42
C ARG A 32 13.47 17.44 0.67
N LYS A 33 12.82 16.27 0.58
CA LYS A 33 13.31 15.17 -0.26
C LYS A 33 13.23 15.51 -1.74
N ASP A 34 12.21 16.26 -2.14
CA ASP A 34 12.03 16.70 -3.51
C ASP A 34 13.14 17.70 -3.90
N GLU A 35 13.46 18.65 -3.01
CA GLU A 35 14.60 19.56 -3.16
C GLU A 35 15.96 18.82 -3.22
N GLU A 36 16.21 17.87 -2.31
CA GLU A 36 17.44 17.05 -2.33
C GLU A 36 17.53 16.22 -3.63
N ASN A 37 16.41 15.68 -4.12
CA ASN A 37 16.37 14.93 -5.40
C ASN A 37 16.59 15.84 -6.61
N GLU A 38 16.07 17.05 -6.60
CA GLU A 38 16.27 18.03 -7.69
C GLU A 38 17.74 18.44 -7.79
N ILE A 39 18.38 18.72 -6.64
CA ILE A 39 19.82 19.00 -6.56
C ILE A 39 20.62 17.83 -7.13
N LEU A 40 20.32 16.60 -6.70
CA LEU A 40 21.00 15.41 -7.21
C LEU A 40 20.77 15.23 -8.71
N ASN A 41 19.55 15.43 -9.22
CA ASN A 41 19.26 15.35 -10.65
C ASN A 41 20.01 16.39 -11.47
N ARG A 42 20.24 17.60 -10.92
CA ARG A 42 21.04 18.64 -11.60
C ARG A 42 22.50 18.24 -11.70
N ILE A 43 23.08 17.72 -10.62
CA ILE A 43 24.51 17.39 -10.54
C ILE A 43 24.81 16.07 -11.27
N LEU A 44 23.93 15.08 -11.16
CA LEU A 44 24.18 13.68 -11.51
C LEU A 44 23.45 13.23 -12.79
N LYS A 45 22.95 14.16 -13.61
CA LYS A 45 22.17 13.80 -14.82
C LYS A 45 22.95 12.87 -15.76
N ASN A 46 24.26 13.07 -15.89
CA ASN A 46 25.19 12.23 -16.66
C ASN A 46 26.61 12.35 -16.07
N PRO A 47 26.89 11.75 -14.92
CA PRO A 47 28.20 11.83 -14.31
C PRO A 47 29.18 10.99 -15.12
N GLN A 48 30.38 11.51 -15.38
CA GLN A 48 31.48 10.75 -15.94
C GLN A 48 32.40 10.37 -14.79
N ILE A 49 32.63 9.07 -14.61
CA ILE A 49 33.54 8.53 -13.59
C ILE A 49 34.56 7.66 -14.33
N ALA A 50 35.64 8.29 -14.81
CA ALA A 50 36.70 7.61 -15.53
C ALA A 50 37.94 7.41 -14.66
N ASN A 51 38.12 8.21 -13.61
CA ASN A 51 39.28 8.15 -12.72
C ASN A 51 38.92 8.53 -11.27
N PRO A 52 39.82 8.30 -10.30
CA PRO A 52 39.58 8.65 -8.89
C PRO A 52 39.27 10.14 -8.61
N ASN A 53 39.85 11.07 -9.38
CA ASN A 53 39.60 12.51 -9.17
C ASN A 53 38.14 12.87 -9.50
N ASP A 54 37.52 12.16 -10.45
CA ASP A 54 36.11 12.37 -10.80
C ASP A 54 35.19 12.00 -9.62
N VAL A 55 35.56 10.95 -8.87
CA VAL A 55 34.84 10.53 -7.65
C VAL A 55 34.94 11.58 -6.56
N GLU A 56 36.14 12.15 -6.34
CA GLU A 56 36.33 13.20 -5.35
C GLU A 56 35.58 14.48 -5.73
N TYR A 57 35.67 14.90 -7.00
CA TYR A 57 34.92 16.03 -7.54
C TYR A 57 33.42 15.86 -7.32
N LEU A 58 32.87 14.69 -7.70
CA LEU A 58 31.45 14.40 -7.56
C LEU A 58 30.98 14.45 -6.11
N ARG A 59 31.78 13.90 -5.19
CA ARG A 59 31.48 13.94 -3.74
C ARG A 59 31.47 15.38 -3.23
N ASN A 60 32.45 16.18 -3.62
CA ASN A 60 32.56 17.58 -3.21
C ASN A 60 31.42 18.43 -3.77
N GLU A 61 31.03 18.23 -5.03
CA GLU A 61 29.87 18.90 -5.63
C GLU A 61 28.59 18.62 -4.84
N VAL A 62 28.34 17.34 -4.50
CA VAL A 62 27.16 16.97 -3.69
C VAL A 62 27.25 17.56 -2.28
N LEU A 63 28.41 17.52 -1.62
CA LEU A 63 28.59 18.07 -0.27
C LEU A 63 28.40 19.60 -0.23
N ASN A 64 28.81 20.30 -1.29
CA ASN A 64 28.74 21.76 -1.39
C ASN A 64 27.43 22.29 -1.97
N SER A 65 26.52 21.39 -2.40
CA SER A 65 25.29 21.74 -3.11
C SER A 65 24.17 22.36 -2.25
N GLY A 66 24.41 22.61 -0.96
CA GLY A 66 23.45 23.27 -0.05
C GLY A 66 22.42 22.36 0.61
N GLY A 67 22.36 21.07 0.27
CA GLY A 67 21.54 20.07 0.97
C GLY A 67 22.17 19.57 2.28
N LYS A 68 21.43 18.82 3.13
CA LYS A 68 22.01 18.19 4.34
C LYS A 68 22.78 16.90 4.01
N PHE A 69 23.68 17.00 3.04
CA PHE A 69 24.61 15.93 2.70
C PHE A 69 25.78 15.95 3.68
N THR A 70 26.23 14.77 4.11
CA THR A 70 27.36 14.66 5.05
C THR A 70 28.39 13.72 4.47
N THR A 71 29.64 13.87 4.89
CA THR A 71 30.73 12.96 4.51
C THR A 71 30.43 11.50 4.87
N LYS A 72 29.57 11.24 5.87
CA LYS A 72 29.13 9.89 6.26
C LYS A 72 27.98 9.35 5.40
N SER A 73 27.24 10.20 4.69
CA SER A 73 26.04 9.81 3.95
C SER A 73 26.18 9.96 2.43
N VAL A 74 27.16 10.73 1.95
CA VAL A 74 27.33 11.07 0.53
C VAL A 74 27.44 9.82 -0.35
N ASP A 75 28.27 8.85 0.01
CA ASP A 75 28.47 7.64 -0.81
C ASP A 75 27.17 6.79 -0.90
N ARG A 76 26.44 6.67 0.22
CA ARG A 76 25.14 5.98 0.24
C ARG A 76 24.11 6.70 -0.62
N ILE A 77 24.13 8.03 -0.65
CA ILE A 77 23.20 8.85 -1.42
C ILE A 77 23.51 8.74 -2.92
N LEU A 78 24.78 8.86 -3.31
CA LEU A 78 25.24 8.67 -4.69
C LEU A 78 24.92 7.27 -5.21
N LEU A 79 25.23 6.22 -4.44
CA LEU A 79 24.90 4.85 -4.84
C LEU A 79 23.39 4.60 -4.94
N LYS A 80 22.60 5.21 -4.06
CA LYS A 80 21.14 5.15 -4.17
C LYS A 80 20.65 5.87 -5.43
N TYR A 81 21.26 7.01 -5.77
CA TYR A 81 20.96 7.76 -6.98
C TYR A 81 21.22 6.91 -8.22
N PHE A 82 22.43 6.35 -8.36
CA PHE A 82 22.81 5.51 -9.50
C PHE A 82 21.87 4.32 -9.70
N ILE A 83 21.40 3.69 -8.61
CA ILE A 83 20.38 2.64 -8.70
C ILE A 83 19.05 3.20 -9.24
N SER A 84 18.58 4.34 -8.73
CA SER A 84 17.30 4.93 -9.14
C SER A 84 17.32 5.54 -10.55
N SER A 85 18.47 6.03 -11.01
CA SER A 85 18.69 6.56 -12.36
C SER A 85 19.12 5.48 -13.37
N LYS A 86 19.20 4.20 -12.94
CA LYS A 86 19.65 3.06 -13.75
C LYS A 86 21.08 3.19 -14.30
N GLN A 87 21.93 3.96 -13.63
CA GLN A 87 23.34 4.16 -13.97
C GLN A 87 24.21 3.13 -13.23
N TYR A 88 23.99 1.84 -13.48
CA TYR A 88 24.60 0.76 -12.68
C TYR A 88 26.12 0.67 -12.85
N ASP A 89 26.62 0.79 -14.09
CA ASP A 89 28.06 0.73 -14.39
C ASP A 89 28.82 1.87 -13.72
N ILE A 90 28.30 3.10 -13.83
CA ILE A 90 28.84 4.26 -13.12
C ILE A 90 28.87 4.02 -11.61
N GLY A 91 27.84 3.37 -11.06
CA GLY A 91 27.81 2.98 -9.65
C GLY A 91 28.87 1.94 -9.28
N LEU A 92 29.17 0.99 -10.17
CA LEU A 92 30.22 -0.02 -9.96
C LEU A 92 31.62 0.60 -10.04
N ASP A 93 31.86 1.47 -11.04
CA ASP A 93 33.10 2.23 -11.17
C ASP A 93 33.34 3.14 -9.96
N TYR A 94 32.28 3.80 -9.48
CA TYR A 94 32.33 4.59 -8.25
C TYR A 94 32.77 3.76 -7.03
N ILE A 95 32.23 2.54 -6.85
CA ILE A 95 32.66 1.65 -5.75
C ILE A 95 34.12 1.21 -5.92
N LYS A 96 34.52 0.87 -7.16
CA LYS A 96 35.89 0.47 -7.47
C LYS A 96 36.88 1.54 -7.00
N TYR A 97 36.68 2.79 -7.42
CA TYR A 97 37.58 3.89 -7.04
C TYR A 97 37.50 4.24 -5.55
N LEU A 98 36.31 4.11 -4.91
CA LEU A 98 36.22 4.25 -3.45
C LEU A 98 37.05 3.20 -2.69
N SER A 99 37.22 2.00 -3.26
CA SER A 99 38.01 0.92 -2.69
C SER A 99 39.50 1.12 -2.95
N GLU A 100 39.90 1.53 -4.16
CA GLU A 100 41.29 1.73 -4.57
C GLU A 100 41.96 2.87 -3.80
N GLU A 101 41.24 3.97 -3.55
CA GLU A 101 41.75 5.13 -2.82
C GLU A 101 41.64 5.00 -1.28
N HIS A 102 41.19 3.84 -0.77
CA HIS A 102 40.92 3.61 0.66
C HIS A 102 39.99 4.66 1.31
N ILE A 103 39.15 5.32 0.50
CA ILE A 103 38.27 6.41 0.92
C ILE A 103 37.16 5.89 1.84
N SER A 104 36.59 4.72 1.52
CA SER A 104 35.57 4.09 2.35
C SER A 104 36.19 3.08 3.31
N LYS A 105 35.95 3.27 4.61
CA LYS A 105 36.53 2.42 5.67
C LYS A 105 35.79 1.10 5.88
N SER A 106 34.66 0.87 5.22
CA SER A 106 33.81 -0.31 5.45
C SER A 106 33.72 -1.18 4.21
N HIS A 107 34.59 -2.20 4.14
CA HIS A 107 34.52 -3.24 3.11
C HIS A 107 33.15 -3.94 3.09
N LEU A 108 32.50 -4.10 4.25
CA LEU A 108 31.16 -4.66 4.37
C LEU A 108 30.10 -3.81 3.66
N PHE A 109 30.11 -2.50 3.89
CA PHE A 109 29.19 -1.57 3.24
C PHE A 109 29.36 -1.59 1.72
N LEU A 110 30.60 -1.47 1.22
CA LEU A 110 30.87 -1.49 -0.21
C LEU A 110 30.41 -2.81 -0.85
N THR A 111 30.71 -3.95 -0.21
CA THR A 111 30.29 -5.28 -0.69
C THR A 111 28.78 -5.38 -0.81
N ASN A 112 28.05 -4.96 0.23
CA ASN A 112 26.58 -4.93 0.21
C ASN A 112 26.04 -4.05 -0.93
N GLN A 113 26.69 -2.93 -1.21
CA GLN A 113 26.28 -2.04 -2.30
C GLN A 113 26.55 -2.64 -3.70
N ILE A 114 27.66 -3.35 -3.87
CA ILE A 114 27.95 -4.13 -5.09
C ILE A 114 26.85 -5.18 -5.33
N PHE A 115 26.49 -5.93 -4.29
CA PHE A 115 25.42 -6.94 -4.36
C PHE A 115 24.09 -6.34 -4.85
N ARG A 116 23.72 -5.16 -4.35
CA ARG A 116 22.51 -4.44 -4.78
C ARG A 116 22.59 -3.95 -6.21
N LEU A 117 23.74 -3.42 -6.65
CA LEU A 117 23.92 -2.91 -8.01
C LEU A 117 23.79 -4.03 -9.03
N TYR A 118 24.50 -5.14 -8.86
CA TYR A 118 24.40 -6.27 -9.79
C TYR A 118 23.00 -6.90 -9.80
N PHE A 119 22.35 -7.03 -8.65
CA PHE A 119 20.97 -7.51 -8.59
C PHE A 119 20.05 -6.63 -9.44
N GLN A 120 20.10 -5.30 -9.29
CA GLN A 120 19.27 -4.38 -10.07
C GLN A 120 19.62 -4.39 -11.56
N LYS A 121 20.93 -4.38 -11.87
CA LYS A 121 21.46 -4.44 -13.23
C LYS A 121 20.94 -5.69 -13.98
N ARG A 122 20.97 -6.87 -13.33
CA ARG A 122 20.49 -8.14 -13.91
C ARG A 122 19.05 -8.06 -14.41
N TYR A 123 18.16 -7.43 -13.65
CA TYR A 123 16.72 -7.34 -14.00
C TYR A 123 16.41 -6.19 -14.97
N GLU A 124 17.31 -5.21 -15.08
CA GLU A 124 17.22 -4.21 -16.14
C GLU A 124 17.72 -4.76 -17.49
N GLU A 125 18.86 -5.43 -17.49
CA GLU A 125 19.54 -5.90 -18.71
C GLU A 125 19.17 -7.33 -19.11
N LYS A 126 18.35 -8.01 -18.30
CA LYS A 126 17.99 -9.43 -18.44
C LYS A 126 19.20 -10.37 -18.61
N SER A 127 20.37 -9.97 -18.14
CA SER A 127 21.60 -10.76 -18.27
C SER A 127 22.58 -10.48 -17.13
N LEU A 128 23.50 -11.41 -16.91
CA LEU A 128 24.64 -11.26 -16.01
C LEU A 128 25.82 -11.97 -16.68
N SER A 129 26.98 -11.30 -16.78
CA SER A 129 28.17 -11.93 -17.37
C SER A 129 28.76 -12.96 -16.41
N GLU A 130 29.41 -13.99 -16.95
CA GLU A 130 30.09 -15.02 -16.14
C GLU A 130 31.12 -14.41 -15.18
N ALA A 131 31.88 -13.41 -15.64
CA ALA A 131 32.84 -12.68 -14.79
C ALA A 131 32.16 -11.95 -13.63
N ALA A 132 30.99 -11.33 -13.86
CA ALA A 132 30.23 -10.68 -12.80
C ALA A 132 29.66 -11.69 -11.80
N GLU A 133 29.18 -12.84 -12.30
CA GLU A 133 28.69 -13.93 -11.47
C GLU A 133 29.80 -14.49 -10.55
N GLU A 134 30.97 -14.80 -11.12
CA GLU A 134 32.13 -15.26 -10.36
C GLU A 134 32.61 -14.23 -9.33
N HIS A 135 32.58 -12.95 -9.71
CA HIS A 135 32.89 -11.85 -8.80
C HIS A 135 31.92 -11.79 -7.60
N LEU A 136 30.61 -11.90 -7.82
CA LEU A 136 29.62 -11.94 -6.73
C LEU A 136 29.83 -13.13 -5.79
N ILE A 137 30.07 -14.32 -6.35
CA ILE A 137 30.33 -15.53 -5.57
C ILE A 137 31.61 -15.39 -4.74
N SER A 138 32.68 -14.84 -5.34
CA SER A 138 33.95 -14.58 -4.66
C SER A 138 33.79 -13.58 -3.52
N LEU A 139 33.10 -12.46 -3.76
CA LEU A 139 32.79 -11.46 -2.73
C LEU A 139 32.01 -12.07 -1.57
N TYR A 140 30.99 -12.89 -1.84
CA TYR A 140 30.24 -13.57 -0.78
C TYR A 140 31.11 -14.53 0.03
N LYS A 141 31.96 -15.33 -0.63
CA LYS A 141 32.90 -16.25 0.05
C LYS A 141 33.88 -15.50 0.94
N ASN A 142 34.44 -14.39 0.45
CA ASN A 142 35.34 -13.54 1.23
C ASN A 142 34.62 -12.87 2.39
N LEU A 143 33.38 -12.40 2.17
CA LEU A 143 32.53 -11.83 3.21
C LEU A 143 32.30 -12.83 4.35
N ARG A 144 31.93 -14.07 4.05
CA ARG A 144 31.72 -15.13 5.06
C ARG A 144 33.01 -15.56 5.78
N LYS A 145 34.16 -15.51 5.11
CA LYS A 145 35.47 -15.75 5.75
C LYS A 145 35.81 -14.66 6.75
N SER A 146 35.62 -13.40 6.38
CA SER A 146 35.91 -12.24 7.23
C SER A 146 34.89 -12.07 8.36
N TYR A 147 33.64 -12.45 8.13
CA TYR A 147 32.53 -12.33 9.07
C TYR A 147 31.73 -13.64 9.11
N PRO A 148 32.08 -14.57 10.01
CA PRO A 148 31.37 -15.85 10.13
C PRO A 148 29.88 -15.68 10.43
N VAL A 149 29.55 -14.71 11.28
CA VAL A 149 28.17 -14.32 11.62
C VAL A 149 27.86 -12.97 10.99
N LEU A 150 26.82 -12.94 10.16
CA LEU A 150 26.34 -11.74 9.50
C LEU A 150 25.06 -11.24 10.16
N ASP A 151 24.92 -9.92 10.22
CA ASP A 151 23.66 -9.30 10.61
C ASP A 151 22.58 -9.47 9.51
N VAL A 152 21.32 -9.25 9.87
CA VAL A 152 20.17 -9.44 8.97
C VAL A 152 20.30 -8.63 7.68
N ILE A 153 20.82 -7.40 7.76
CA ILE A 153 20.95 -6.54 6.57
C ILE A 153 21.98 -7.16 5.63
N SER A 154 23.15 -7.56 6.13
CA SER A 154 24.18 -8.18 5.31
C SER A 154 23.76 -9.52 4.71
N LEU A 155 22.99 -10.33 5.45
CA LEU A 155 22.37 -11.56 4.92
C LEU A 155 21.40 -11.27 3.78
N GLU A 156 20.53 -10.26 3.92
CA GLU A 156 19.61 -9.88 2.85
C GLU A 156 20.36 -9.46 1.58
N HIS A 157 21.47 -8.71 1.71
CA HIS A 157 22.28 -8.32 0.56
C HIS A 157 23.00 -9.52 -0.07
N ALA A 158 23.49 -10.47 0.74
CA ALA A 158 24.06 -11.72 0.23
C ALA A 158 23.01 -12.54 -0.55
N ILE A 159 21.74 -12.53 -0.10
CA ILE A 159 20.65 -13.15 -0.85
C ILE A 159 20.45 -12.48 -2.21
N LEU A 160 20.47 -11.14 -2.28
CA LEU A 160 20.37 -10.43 -3.56
C LEU A 160 21.49 -10.84 -4.51
N ALA A 161 22.73 -10.90 -4.04
CA ALA A 161 23.86 -11.33 -4.85
C ALA A 161 23.70 -12.75 -5.35
N LEU A 162 23.51 -13.72 -4.45
CA LEU A 162 23.49 -15.13 -4.84
C LEU A 162 22.26 -15.50 -5.67
N SER A 163 21.13 -14.80 -5.49
CA SER A 163 19.89 -15.03 -6.23
C SER A 163 20.03 -14.90 -7.75
N VAL A 164 21.02 -14.13 -8.21
CA VAL A 164 21.29 -13.94 -9.65
C VAL A 164 22.44 -14.81 -10.17
N THR A 165 22.88 -15.80 -9.39
CA THR A 165 23.99 -16.71 -9.73
C THR A 165 23.56 -18.18 -9.73
N LYS A 166 24.43 -19.07 -10.22
CA LYS A 166 24.27 -20.53 -10.11
C LYS A 166 24.24 -21.05 -8.67
N GLU A 167 24.76 -20.29 -7.70
CA GLU A 167 24.71 -20.64 -6.27
C GLU A 167 23.41 -20.16 -5.59
N TRP A 168 22.36 -19.78 -6.34
CA TRP A 168 21.12 -19.24 -5.78
C TRP A 168 20.46 -20.13 -4.72
N ARG A 169 20.62 -21.45 -4.75
CA ARG A 169 20.05 -22.34 -3.73
C ARG A 169 20.52 -22.00 -2.31
N LYS A 170 21.72 -21.44 -2.16
CA LYS A 170 22.22 -20.95 -0.85
C LYS A 170 21.36 -19.85 -0.25
N THR A 171 20.59 -19.12 -1.07
CA THR A 171 19.66 -18.10 -0.57
C THR A 171 18.58 -18.69 0.35
N ILE A 172 18.24 -19.96 0.17
CA ILE A 172 17.28 -20.69 1.01
C ILE A 172 17.86 -20.88 2.43
N GLU A 173 19.14 -21.26 2.52
CA GLU A 173 19.84 -21.39 3.81
C GLU A 173 19.96 -20.02 4.50
N LEU A 174 20.29 -18.97 3.74
CA LEU A 174 20.44 -17.61 4.25
C LEU A 174 19.11 -17.04 4.77
N VAL A 175 17.99 -17.30 4.10
CA VAL A 175 16.69 -16.81 4.59
C VAL A 175 16.28 -17.54 5.86
N ASP A 176 16.64 -18.81 6.02
CA ASP A 176 16.39 -19.55 7.27
C ASP A 176 17.25 -19.02 8.43
N GLU A 177 18.49 -18.56 8.16
CA GLU A 177 19.28 -17.79 9.14
C GLU A 177 18.58 -16.49 9.53
N ILE A 178 18.06 -15.74 8.55
CA ILE A 178 17.30 -14.52 8.83
C ILE A 178 16.09 -14.84 9.69
N LYS A 179 15.29 -15.86 9.35
CA LYS A 179 14.08 -16.26 10.08
C LYS A 179 14.33 -16.57 11.56
N LYS A 180 15.54 -17.02 11.92
CA LYS A 180 15.95 -17.27 13.31
C LYS A 180 16.18 -15.96 14.09
N MET A 181 16.57 -14.89 13.42
CA MET A 181 16.94 -13.61 14.04
C MET A 181 15.84 -12.54 13.89
N ASN A 182 15.16 -12.51 12.75
CA ASN A 182 14.20 -11.47 12.37
C ASN A 182 13.26 -11.96 11.24
N ARG A 183 12.33 -11.09 10.82
CA ARG A 183 11.42 -11.37 9.69
C ARG A 183 12.07 -10.94 8.37
N PRO A 184 12.22 -11.84 7.38
CA PRO A 184 12.75 -11.48 6.06
C PRO A 184 11.95 -10.33 5.43
N SER A 185 12.66 -9.44 4.72
CA SER A 185 12.06 -8.33 3.99
C SER A 185 11.39 -8.75 2.67
N SER A 186 10.60 -7.85 2.08
CA SER A 186 9.97 -8.08 0.78
C SER A 186 10.97 -8.36 -0.33
N ILE A 187 12.09 -7.63 -0.35
CA ILE A 187 13.11 -7.80 -1.39
C ILE A 187 13.80 -9.16 -1.24
N CYS A 188 14.03 -9.63 -0.01
CA CYS A 188 14.58 -10.95 0.27
C CYS A 188 13.70 -12.07 -0.33
N PHE A 189 12.41 -12.09 0.00
CA PHE A 189 11.48 -13.05 -0.60
C PHE A 189 11.44 -12.93 -2.12
N SER A 190 11.33 -11.69 -2.63
CA SER A 190 11.22 -11.45 -4.08
C SER A 190 12.44 -11.96 -4.85
N ALA A 191 13.65 -11.81 -4.31
CA ALA A 191 14.87 -12.32 -4.92
C ALA A 191 14.90 -13.85 -4.99
N ILE A 192 14.51 -14.53 -3.91
CA ILE A 192 14.46 -16.01 -3.85
C ILE A 192 13.43 -16.56 -4.83
N ILE A 193 12.22 -15.97 -4.83
CA ILE A 193 11.13 -16.38 -5.73
C ILE A 193 11.54 -16.19 -7.19
N ALA A 194 12.12 -15.04 -7.52
CA ALA A 194 12.57 -14.74 -8.87
C ALA A 194 13.70 -15.69 -9.32
N ALA A 195 14.67 -16.00 -8.45
CA ALA A 195 15.70 -17.00 -8.73
C ALA A 195 15.10 -18.39 -8.98
N ALA A 196 14.13 -18.82 -8.17
CA ALA A 196 13.48 -20.10 -8.33
C ALA A 196 12.73 -20.21 -9.69
N PHE A 197 12.01 -19.17 -10.12
CA PHE A 197 11.38 -19.15 -11.45
C PHE A 197 12.40 -19.26 -12.59
N LEU A 198 13.48 -18.46 -12.53
CA LEU A 198 14.54 -18.49 -13.55
C LEU A 198 15.27 -19.84 -13.64
N ASN A 199 15.22 -20.64 -12.57
CA ASN A 199 15.79 -21.99 -12.51
C ASN A 199 14.75 -23.10 -12.66
N ASN A 200 13.53 -22.78 -13.14
CA ASN A 200 12.43 -23.72 -13.35
C ASN A 200 11.98 -24.50 -12.09
N GLU A 201 12.15 -23.91 -10.91
CA GLU A 201 11.69 -24.47 -9.63
C GLU A 201 10.39 -23.82 -9.16
N GLU A 202 9.34 -23.97 -9.98
CA GLU A 202 8.03 -23.34 -9.72
C GLU A 202 7.44 -23.69 -8.36
N LYS A 203 7.56 -24.96 -7.93
CA LYS A 203 7.05 -25.38 -6.61
C LYS A 203 7.71 -24.58 -5.48
N THR A 204 9.01 -24.36 -5.57
CA THR A 204 9.78 -23.57 -4.61
C THR A 204 9.37 -22.10 -4.68
N ALA A 205 9.23 -21.56 -5.90
CA ALA A 205 8.81 -20.18 -6.11
C ALA A 205 7.43 -19.90 -5.50
N TRP A 206 6.43 -20.74 -5.79
CA TRP A 206 5.07 -20.59 -5.26
C TRP A 206 4.98 -20.82 -3.75
N MET A 207 5.80 -21.72 -3.19
CA MET A 207 5.90 -21.90 -1.74
C MET A 207 6.37 -20.62 -1.06
N PHE A 208 7.48 -20.02 -1.51
CA PHE A 208 7.98 -18.75 -0.96
C PHE A 208 7.04 -17.58 -1.25
N PHE A 209 6.36 -17.57 -2.40
CA PHE A 209 5.34 -16.56 -2.71
C PHE A 209 4.19 -16.63 -1.71
N ASN A 210 3.65 -17.81 -1.41
CA ASN A 210 2.59 -17.94 -0.41
C ASN A 210 3.08 -17.55 1.00
N GLU A 211 4.28 -17.97 1.39
CA GLU A 211 4.88 -17.54 2.67
C GLU A 211 5.01 -16.01 2.73
N MET A 212 5.44 -15.37 1.64
CA MET A 212 5.55 -13.92 1.53
C MET A 212 4.20 -13.22 1.82
N PHE A 213 3.10 -13.76 1.29
CA PHE A 213 1.74 -13.25 1.55
C PHE A 213 1.28 -13.49 2.98
N GLU A 214 1.53 -14.68 3.54
CA GLU A 214 1.22 -15.00 4.94
C GLU A 214 1.96 -14.07 5.92
N LYS A 215 3.16 -13.62 5.55
CA LYS A 215 3.95 -12.63 6.32
C LYS A 215 3.61 -11.18 5.98
N GLU A 216 2.59 -10.93 5.17
CA GLU A 216 2.14 -9.59 4.75
C GLU A 216 3.26 -8.76 4.11
N ARG A 217 4.09 -9.40 3.27
CA ARG A 217 5.15 -8.76 2.52
C ARG A 217 4.66 -8.47 1.09
N PRO A 218 4.65 -7.22 0.61
CA PRO A 218 4.26 -6.91 -0.77
C PRO A 218 5.29 -7.42 -1.78
N PRO A 219 4.87 -8.05 -2.89
CA PRO A 219 5.76 -8.54 -3.96
C PRO A 219 6.44 -7.39 -4.70
N TYR A 220 7.67 -7.60 -5.16
CA TYR A 220 8.37 -6.65 -6.04
C TYR A 220 8.32 -7.12 -7.49
N ASP A 221 8.43 -6.17 -8.42
CA ASP A 221 8.35 -6.37 -9.87
C ASP A 221 9.23 -7.51 -10.38
N VAL A 222 10.42 -7.71 -9.78
CA VAL A 222 11.40 -8.74 -10.15
C VAL A 222 10.81 -10.17 -10.17
N ILE A 223 9.80 -10.44 -9.34
CA ILE A 223 9.10 -11.74 -9.34
C ILE A 223 8.41 -11.97 -10.67
N PHE A 224 7.62 -10.99 -11.12
CA PHE A 224 6.83 -11.09 -12.34
C PHE A 224 7.73 -11.03 -13.57
N GLN A 225 8.80 -10.21 -13.53
CA GLN A 225 9.79 -10.17 -14.60
C GLN A 225 10.48 -11.52 -14.79
N ALA A 226 10.93 -12.15 -13.70
CA ALA A 226 11.51 -13.50 -13.73
C ALA A 226 10.53 -14.55 -14.24
N TYR A 227 9.27 -14.50 -13.79
CA TYR A 227 8.24 -15.43 -14.25
C TYR A 227 7.97 -15.25 -15.76
N PHE A 228 7.86 -14.02 -16.25
CA PHE A 228 7.69 -13.77 -17.68
C PHE A 228 8.91 -14.21 -18.50
N GLU A 229 10.13 -14.00 -18.00
CA GLU A 229 11.36 -14.50 -18.64
C GLU A 229 11.40 -16.03 -18.70
N GLN A 230 10.94 -16.72 -17.65
CA GLN A 230 10.77 -18.18 -17.68
C GLN A 230 9.76 -18.59 -18.77
N LEU A 231 8.60 -17.91 -18.84
CA LEU A 231 7.58 -18.20 -19.86
C LEU A 231 8.05 -17.88 -21.29
N GLU A 232 8.95 -16.92 -21.47
CA GLU A 232 9.55 -16.62 -22.78
C GLU A 232 10.38 -17.78 -23.36
N SER A 233 10.80 -18.74 -22.52
CA SER A 233 11.54 -19.94 -22.94
C SER A 233 10.63 -21.12 -23.33
N LEU A 234 9.33 -21.03 -23.05
CA LEU A 234 8.38 -22.07 -23.40
C LEU A 234 8.08 -22.01 -24.91
N PRO A 235 8.08 -23.17 -25.61
CA PRO A 235 7.83 -23.21 -27.05
C PRO A 235 6.34 -23.12 -27.40
N ASP A 236 5.45 -23.51 -26.47
CA ASP A 236 4.02 -23.59 -26.72
C ASP A 236 3.25 -22.37 -26.17
N LYS A 237 2.55 -21.68 -27.07
CA LYS A 237 1.65 -20.57 -26.76
C LYS A 237 0.55 -20.96 -25.76
N GLN A 238 0.01 -22.17 -25.85
CA GLN A 238 -1.07 -22.60 -24.95
C GLN A 238 -0.56 -22.82 -23.53
N GLU A 239 0.66 -23.33 -23.40
CA GLU A 239 1.35 -23.43 -22.11
C GLU A 239 1.61 -22.04 -21.49
N VAL A 240 2.09 -21.07 -22.28
CA VAL A 240 2.25 -19.68 -21.83
C VAL A 240 0.92 -19.09 -21.35
N LEU A 241 -0.16 -19.25 -22.12
CA LEU A 241 -1.50 -18.79 -21.74
C LEU A 241 -1.96 -19.43 -20.44
N SER A 242 -1.88 -20.76 -20.31
CA SER A 242 -2.27 -21.49 -19.11
C SER A 242 -1.54 -20.98 -17.86
N ASN A 243 -0.23 -20.74 -17.98
CA ASN A 243 0.58 -20.23 -16.88
C ASN A 243 0.30 -18.76 -16.53
N LEU A 244 -0.03 -17.92 -17.52
CA LEU A 244 -0.53 -16.56 -17.27
C LEU A 244 -1.90 -16.58 -16.59
N GLU A 245 -2.81 -17.47 -16.98
CA GLU A 245 -4.11 -17.59 -16.31
C GLU A 245 -3.97 -18.00 -14.84
N LYS A 246 -3.05 -18.95 -14.53
CA LYS A 246 -2.72 -19.31 -13.15
C LYS A 246 -2.23 -18.10 -12.36
N LEU A 247 -1.27 -17.34 -12.92
CA LEU A 247 -0.75 -16.13 -12.29
C LEU A 247 -1.87 -15.11 -12.04
N PHE A 248 -2.71 -14.83 -13.03
CA PHE A 248 -3.77 -13.84 -12.89
C PHE A 248 -4.78 -14.24 -11.83
N ARG A 249 -5.14 -15.52 -11.72
CA ARG A 249 -6.02 -16.00 -10.63
C ARG A 249 -5.38 -15.79 -9.26
N ILE A 250 -4.09 -16.11 -9.11
CA ILE A 250 -3.35 -15.89 -7.86
C ILE A 250 -3.30 -14.39 -7.52
N CYS A 251 -3.02 -13.53 -8.50
CA CYS A 251 -3.01 -12.08 -8.33
C CYS A 251 -4.40 -11.52 -7.99
N THR A 252 -5.47 -12.03 -8.62
CA THR A 252 -6.85 -11.70 -8.25
C THR A 252 -7.11 -12.09 -6.79
N GLU A 253 -6.78 -13.31 -6.37
CA GLU A 253 -7.04 -13.76 -4.99
C GLU A 253 -6.31 -12.92 -3.94
N LYS A 254 -5.11 -12.44 -4.29
CA LYS A 254 -4.21 -11.70 -3.39
C LYS A 254 -4.26 -10.18 -3.56
N ASP A 255 -5.18 -9.66 -4.39
CA ASP A 255 -5.32 -8.23 -4.75
C ASP A 255 -3.99 -7.56 -5.17
N ILE A 256 -3.24 -8.26 -6.03
CA ILE A 256 -1.99 -7.74 -6.61
C ILE A 256 -2.35 -6.87 -7.83
N ILE A 257 -1.91 -5.62 -7.79
CA ILE A 257 -1.97 -4.70 -8.93
C ILE A 257 -0.56 -4.53 -9.47
N PHE A 258 -0.40 -4.65 -10.80
CA PHE A 258 0.90 -4.52 -11.43
C PHE A 258 1.39 -3.07 -11.49
N SER A 259 2.71 -2.90 -11.51
CA SER A 259 3.32 -1.63 -11.88
C SER A 259 3.27 -1.45 -13.41
N GLU A 260 3.45 -0.21 -13.86
CA GLU A 260 3.61 0.10 -15.28
C GLU A 260 4.78 -0.68 -15.93
N ARG A 261 5.85 -0.94 -15.19
CA ARG A 261 6.98 -1.74 -15.68
C ARG A 261 6.54 -3.18 -15.95
N VAL A 262 5.87 -3.80 -14.98
CA VAL A 262 5.42 -5.20 -15.08
C VAL A 262 4.42 -5.37 -16.23
N ILE A 263 3.47 -4.45 -16.39
CA ILE A 263 2.48 -4.57 -17.48
C ILE A 263 3.12 -4.40 -18.87
N LEU A 264 4.17 -3.57 -18.97
CA LEU A 264 4.92 -3.41 -20.23
C LEU A 264 5.70 -4.69 -20.57
N ASP A 265 6.32 -5.32 -19.59
CA ASP A 265 7.02 -6.60 -19.78
C ASP A 265 6.03 -7.73 -20.13
N LEU A 266 4.86 -7.78 -19.49
CA LEU A 266 3.77 -8.69 -19.89
C LEU A 266 3.36 -8.44 -21.35
N ASN A 267 3.11 -7.20 -21.74
CA ASN A 267 2.70 -6.88 -23.11
C ASN A 267 3.77 -7.27 -24.16
N LYS A 268 5.07 -7.21 -23.82
CA LYS A 268 6.14 -7.73 -24.68
C LYS A 268 6.06 -9.25 -24.83
N LEU A 269 5.89 -9.98 -23.72
CA LEU A 269 5.70 -11.44 -23.72
C LEU A 269 4.49 -11.85 -24.57
N LEU A 270 3.36 -11.15 -24.41
CA LEU A 270 2.13 -11.42 -25.16
C LEU A 270 2.34 -11.23 -26.68
N ARG A 271 3.01 -10.14 -27.08
CA ARG A 271 3.34 -9.88 -28.49
C ARG A 271 4.25 -10.94 -29.09
N LYS A 272 5.27 -11.39 -28.36
CA LYS A 272 6.19 -12.45 -28.78
C LYS A 272 5.48 -13.79 -29.04
N ASN A 273 4.35 -14.02 -28.37
CA ASN A 273 3.55 -15.24 -28.48
C ASN A 273 2.26 -15.06 -29.33
N ASP A 274 2.17 -13.97 -30.12
CA ASP A 274 0.99 -13.65 -30.94
C ASP A 274 -0.34 -13.61 -30.14
N ILE A 275 -0.28 -13.19 -28.87
CA ILE A 275 -1.45 -13.00 -28.02
C ILE A 275 -1.87 -11.53 -28.11
N TYR A 276 -3.12 -11.30 -28.49
CA TYR A 276 -3.63 -9.94 -28.67
C TYR A 276 -3.92 -9.28 -27.32
N ALA A 277 -3.32 -8.12 -27.08
CA ALA A 277 -3.56 -7.30 -25.90
C ALA A 277 -3.50 -5.80 -26.22
N THR A 278 -4.43 -5.05 -25.63
CA THR A 278 -4.60 -3.62 -25.87
C THR A 278 -4.70 -2.87 -24.56
N PHE A 279 -3.88 -1.84 -24.38
CA PHE A 279 -4.03 -0.89 -23.27
C PHE A 279 -5.36 -0.15 -23.42
N THR A 280 -6.14 -0.10 -22.36
CA THR A 280 -7.53 0.34 -22.38
C THR A 280 -7.88 1.10 -21.10
N THR A 281 -9.11 1.61 -21.05
CA THR A 281 -9.71 2.25 -19.90
C THR A 281 -11.03 1.58 -19.57
N ILE A 282 -11.40 1.57 -18.29
CA ILE A 282 -12.72 1.15 -17.85
C ILE A 282 -13.54 2.40 -17.56
N ASN A 283 -14.69 2.53 -18.21
CA ASN A 283 -15.54 3.69 -18.00
C ASN A 283 -16.20 3.67 -16.60
N LYS A 284 -16.87 4.78 -16.22
CA LYS A 284 -17.53 4.90 -14.91
C LYS A 284 -18.63 3.85 -14.65
N ARG A 285 -19.12 3.17 -15.69
CA ARG A 285 -20.13 2.09 -15.60
C ARG A 285 -19.51 0.69 -15.54
N GLY A 286 -18.18 0.57 -15.62
CA GLY A 286 -17.46 -0.70 -15.59
C GLY A 286 -17.21 -1.34 -16.95
N TYR A 287 -17.47 -0.66 -18.07
CA TYR A 287 -17.24 -1.23 -19.40
C TYR A 287 -15.83 -0.96 -19.89
N CYS A 288 -15.18 -2.00 -20.39
CA CYS A 288 -13.91 -1.91 -21.10
C CYS A 288 -14.08 -1.18 -22.43
N THR A 289 -13.32 -0.11 -22.68
CA THR A 289 -13.43 0.66 -23.93
C THR A 289 -12.92 -0.11 -25.15
N ASN A 290 -12.09 -1.15 -24.95
CA ASN A 290 -11.61 -2.02 -26.02
C ASN A 290 -12.63 -3.11 -26.38
N CYS A 291 -13.00 -3.99 -25.44
CA CYS A 291 -13.85 -5.15 -25.75
C CYS A 291 -15.33 -5.01 -25.34
N GLN A 292 -15.72 -3.87 -24.76
CA GLN A 292 -17.08 -3.58 -24.30
C GLN A 292 -17.66 -4.55 -23.27
N LYS A 293 -16.84 -5.43 -22.69
CA LYS A 293 -17.27 -6.31 -21.58
C LYS A 293 -17.34 -5.51 -20.29
N GLN A 294 -18.37 -5.77 -19.49
CA GLN A 294 -18.58 -5.12 -18.21
C GLN A 294 -17.83 -5.88 -17.10
N LEU A 295 -16.97 -5.17 -16.38
CA LEU A 295 -16.37 -5.63 -15.12
C LEU A 295 -17.43 -5.65 -14.02
N THR A 296 -17.27 -6.54 -13.06
CA THR A 296 -18.22 -6.69 -11.96
C THR A 296 -17.56 -6.39 -10.63
N ASN A 297 -18.40 -6.16 -9.61
CA ASN A 297 -17.95 -6.26 -8.24
C ASN A 297 -17.60 -7.72 -7.93
N LEU A 298 -16.50 -7.92 -7.22
CA LEU A 298 -16.28 -9.18 -6.51
C LEU A 298 -17.06 -9.07 -5.21
N GLU A 299 -18.33 -9.44 -5.26
CA GLU A 299 -19.18 -9.44 -4.09
C GLU A 299 -18.75 -10.57 -3.14
N LEU A 300 -18.85 -10.29 -1.86
CA LEU A 300 -18.68 -11.32 -0.84
C LEU A 300 -19.96 -12.13 -0.79
N THR A 301 -19.81 -13.46 -0.85
CA THR A 301 -20.94 -14.36 -0.58
C THR A 301 -21.41 -14.15 0.87
N ASP A 302 -22.67 -14.45 1.15
CA ASP A 302 -23.23 -14.33 2.49
C ASP A 302 -22.44 -15.17 3.51
N GLU A 303 -21.98 -16.36 3.10
CA GLU A 303 -21.13 -17.23 3.93
C GLU A 303 -19.79 -16.56 4.28
N VAL A 304 -19.12 -15.95 3.31
CA VAL A 304 -17.83 -15.27 3.54
C VAL A 304 -18.05 -14.03 4.41
N PHE A 305 -19.13 -13.29 4.19
CA PHE A 305 -19.47 -12.13 5.00
C PHE A 305 -19.76 -12.52 6.45
N GLU A 306 -20.57 -13.54 6.71
CA GLU A 306 -20.86 -14.00 8.07
C GLU A 306 -19.61 -14.53 8.79
N LYS A 307 -18.73 -15.22 8.07
CA LYS A 307 -17.43 -15.63 8.62
C LYS A 307 -16.56 -14.43 9.00
N LEU A 308 -16.49 -13.42 8.12
CA LEU A 308 -15.74 -12.19 8.36
C LEU A 308 -16.32 -11.40 9.55
N LYS A 309 -17.65 -11.24 9.58
CA LYS A 309 -18.40 -10.64 10.68
C LYS A 309 -18.11 -11.36 11.98
N GLY A 310 -18.22 -12.68 12.03
CA GLY A 310 -17.91 -13.48 13.21
C GLY A 310 -16.48 -13.26 13.73
N LYS A 311 -15.49 -13.24 12.83
CA LYS A 311 -14.08 -12.97 13.20
C LYS A 311 -13.88 -11.57 13.77
N ILE A 312 -14.45 -10.55 13.12
CA ILE A 312 -14.32 -9.16 13.57
C ILE A 312 -15.06 -8.97 14.89
N VAL A 313 -16.32 -9.39 14.96
CA VAL A 313 -17.15 -9.27 16.17
C VAL A 313 -16.49 -10.01 17.34
N ASN A 314 -16.02 -11.24 17.17
CA ASN A 314 -15.33 -11.96 18.25
C ASN A 314 -14.02 -11.27 18.68
N ASN A 315 -13.22 -10.79 17.72
CA ASN A 315 -11.97 -10.09 18.02
C ASN A 315 -12.20 -8.69 18.61
N VAL A 316 -13.33 -8.05 18.33
CA VAL A 316 -13.70 -6.70 18.81
C VAL A 316 -14.45 -6.74 20.15
N ILE A 317 -15.34 -7.71 20.34
CA ILE A 317 -16.21 -7.85 21.52
C ILE A 317 -15.56 -8.71 22.62
N VAL A 318 -14.88 -9.80 22.26
CA VAL A 318 -14.33 -10.77 23.23
C VAL A 318 -12.81 -10.61 23.37
N GLY A 319 -12.12 -10.19 22.30
CA GLY A 319 -10.71 -9.86 22.31
C GLY A 319 -10.40 -8.55 23.05
N LYS A 320 -9.91 -8.64 24.29
CA LYS A 320 -9.40 -7.51 25.08
C LYS A 320 -8.52 -6.60 24.20
N ASN A 321 -8.96 -5.36 23.89
CA ASN A 321 -8.13 -4.13 23.81
C ASN A 321 -8.69 -2.98 22.94
N ILE A 322 -9.77 -3.14 22.19
CA ILE A 322 -10.26 -2.04 21.32
C ILE A 322 -11.18 -1.08 22.07
N PHE A 323 -12.11 -1.63 22.85
CA PHE A 323 -12.90 -0.88 23.83
C PHE A 323 -12.12 -0.59 25.12
N SER A 324 -10.78 -0.66 25.08
CA SER A 324 -9.93 -0.35 26.25
C SER A 324 -10.09 1.09 26.74
N LYS A 325 -10.58 1.99 25.86
CA LYS A 325 -10.94 3.37 26.17
C LYS A 325 -12.46 3.60 26.35
N THR A 326 -13.22 2.53 26.52
CA THR A 326 -14.67 2.55 26.66
C THR A 326 -15.04 2.03 28.04
N THR A 327 -16.04 2.64 28.66
CA THR A 327 -16.53 2.17 29.97
C THR A 327 -17.45 0.96 29.78
N PRO A 328 -17.51 0.02 30.74
CA PRO A 328 -18.42 -1.12 30.68
C PRO A 328 -19.89 -0.72 30.44
N GLU A 329 -20.31 0.41 31.00
CA GLU A 329 -21.67 0.95 30.85
C GLU A 329 -21.95 1.43 29.43
N GLU A 330 -20.98 2.11 28.81
CA GLU A 330 -21.10 2.52 27.40
C GLU A 330 -21.19 1.30 26.49
N PHE A 331 -20.37 0.28 26.76
CA PHE A 331 -20.38 -0.96 26.01
C PHE A 331 -21.72 -1.71 26.16
N SER A 332 -22.27 -1.81 27.37
CA SER A 332 -23.59 -2.41 27.60
C SER A 332 -24.70 -1.64 26.89
N ARG A 333 -24.67 -0.30 26.93
CA ARG A 333 -25.61 0.55 26.17
C ARG A 333 -25.49 0.31 24.67
N PHE A 334 -24.27 0.10 24.16
CA PHE A 334 -24.05 -0.22 22.75
C PHE A 334 -24.64 -1.58 22.37
N GLN A 335 -24.46 -2.61 23.20
CA GLN A 335 -25.06 -3.92 22.95
C GLN A 335 -26.60 -3.85 22.92
N THR A 336 -27.20 -3.08 23.83
CA THR A 336 -28.65 -2.82 23.81
C THR A 336 -29.07 -2.04 22.56
N PHE A 337 -28.27 -1.07 22.13
CA PHE A 337 -28.52 -0.32 20.91
C PHE A 337 -28.49 -1.22 19.67
N LEU A 338 -27.50 -2.10 19.52
CA LEU A 338 -27.43 -3.06 18.41
C LEU A 338 -28.66 -3.99 18.38
N LYS A 339 -29.17 -4.40 19.55
CA LYS A 339 -30.40 -5.21 19.65
C LYS A 339 -31.68 -4.45 19.33
N SER A 340 -31.63 -3.12 19.18
CA SER A 340 -32.81 -2.30 18.89
C SER A 340 -33.15 -2.24 17.39
N PHE A 341 -32.35 -2.84 16.52
CA PHE A 341 -32.61 -2.95 15.09
C PHE A 341 -31.98 -4.23 14.52
N ASP A 342 -32.68 -4.87 13.60
CA ASP A 342 -32.17 -6.07 12.94
C ASP A 342 -31.31 -5.73 11.71
N SER A 343 -31.67 -4.67 10.99
CA SER A 343 -30.94 -4.22 9.80
C SER A 343 -30.99 -2.70 9.64
N CYS A 344 -30.09 -2.18 8.82
CA CYS A 344 -30.14 -0.80 8.36
C CYS A 344 -29.51 -0.66 6.97
N ASP A 345 -30.03 0.28 6.18
CA ASP A 345 -29.49 0.57 4.85
C ASP A 345 -28.21 1.40 4.92
N VAL A 346 -28.13 2.34 5.87
CA VAL A 346 -27.09 3.37 5.91
C VAL A 346 -26.59 3.60 7.33
N ILE A 347 -25.28 3.63 7.48
CA ILE A 347 -24.61 4.06 8.69
C ILE A 347 -23.77 5.29 8.40
N ILE A 348 -23.94 6.31 9.23
CA ILE A 348 -23.28 7.59 9.09
C ILE A 348 -22.34 7.81 10.27
N ASP A 349 -21.07 8.06 9.95
CA ASP A 349 -20.13 8.66 10.88
C ASP A 349 -20.42 10.17 10.98
N GLY A 350 -21.19 10.53 12.00
CA GLY A 350 -21.76 11.86 12.16
C GLY A 350 -20.70 12.96 12.29
N LEU A 351 -19.57 12.67 12.95
CA LEU A 351 -18.49 13.64 13.09
C LEU A 351 -17.66 13.76 11.82
N ASN A 352 -17.36 12.65 11.14
CA ASN A 352 -16.62 12.69 9.88
C ASN A 352 -17.38 13.48 8.80
N VAL A 353 -18.71 13.29 8.73
CA VAL A 353 -19.60 14.09 7.89
C VAL A 353 -19.54 15.56 8.30
N ALA A 354 -19.75 15.87 9.58
CA ALA A 354 -19.77 17.25 10.05
C ALA A 354 -18.44 17.98 9.76
N TYR A 355 -17.30 17.36 10.05
CA TYR A 355 -15.99 17.96 9.88
C TYR A 355 -15.51 18.05 8.42
N THR A 356 -16.29 17.55 7.45
CA THR A 356 -16.00 17.78 6.02
C THR A 356 -16.00 19.27 5.65
N ALA A 357 -16.70 20.14 6.38
CA ALA A 357 -16.62 21.60 6.19
C ALA A 357 -15.43 22.28 6.90
N GLY A 358 -14.53 21.49 7.50
CA GLY A 358 -13.38 21.97 8.26
C GLY A 358 -13.63 21.94 9.78
N THR A 359 -12.57 21.80 10.56
CA THR A 359 -12.62 21.57 12.02
C THR A 359 -12.83 22.82 12.88
N LYS A 360 -12.93 24.00 12.25
CA LYS A 360 -13.09 25.31 12.93
C LYS A 360 -14.44 25.98 12.64
N GLN A 361 -15.43 25.22 12.19
CA GLN A 361 -16.76 25.74 11.90
C GLN A 361 -17.66 25.74 13.14
N SER A 362 -18.78 26.45 13.06
CA SER A 362 -19.76 26.49 14.13
C SER A 362 -20.57 25.18 14.21
N ALA A 363 -21.11 24.88 15.39
CA ALA A 363 -22.01 23.74 15.58
C ALA A 363 -23.27 23.79 14.69
N ALA A 364 -23.69 24.99 14.28
CA ALA A 364 -24.79 25.17 13.33
C ALA A 364 -24.43 24.63 11.94
N VAL A 365 -23.21 24.88 11.45
CA VAL A 365 -22.74 24.34 10.18
C VAL A 365 -22.65 22.82 10.25
N TYR A 366 -22.04 22.28 11.31
CA TYR A 366 -21.90 20.84 11.53
C TYR A 366 -23.23 20.08 11.57
N SER A 367 -24.17 20.57 12.37
CA SER A 367 -25.51 19.97 12.47
C SER A 367 -26.31 20.09 11.18
N THR A 368 -26.13 21.17 10.41
CA THR A 368 -26.79 21.36 9.12
C THR A 368 -26.28 20.37 8.07
N LEU A 369 -24.96 20.17 7.99
CA LEU A 369 -24.36 19.17 7.07
C LEU A 369 -24.85 17.77 7.38
N LEU A 370 -24.84 17.37 8.65
CA LEU A 370 -25.32 16.06 9.06
C LEU A 370 -26.82 15.90 8.75
N ALA A 371 -27.64 16.91 9.01
CA ALA A 371 -29.07 16.88 8.69
C ALA A 371 -29.32 16.72 7.19
N HIS A 372 -28.57 17.41 6.32
CA HIS A 372 -28.69 17.23 4.86
C HIS A 372 -28.29 15.81 4.41
N VAL A 373 -27.23 15.23 4.99
CA VAL A 373 -26.83 13.86 4.69
C VAL A 373 -27.89 12.86 5.13
N VAL A 374 -28.46 13.01 6.33
CA VAL A 374 -29.57 12.17 6.80
C VAL A 374 -30.79 12.31 5.88
N ALA A 375 -31.19 13.55 5.56
CA ALA A 375 -32.30 13.84 4.66
C ALA A 375 -32.11 13.20 3.27
N HIS A 376 -30.89 13.21 2.73
CA HIS A 376 -30.59 12.58 1.43
C HIS A 376 -30.98 11.11 1.38
N PHE A 377 -30.72 10.35 2.44
CA PHE A 377 -31.03 8.92 2.51
C PHE A 377 -32.48 8.66 2.91
N VAL A 378 -33.02 9.44 3.84
CA VAL A 378 -34.42 9.35 4.26
C VAL A 378 -35.37 9.65 3.10
N ASN A 379 -35.07 10.67 2.27
CA ASN A 379 -35.85 10.99 1.07
C ASN A 379 -35.77 9.90 -0.02
N LYS A 380 -34.85 8.94 0.13
CA LYS A 380 -34.73 7.74 -0.70
C LYS A 380 -35.26 6.49 0.02
N GLU A 381 -36.08 6.69 1.04
CA GLU A 381 -36.72 5.64 1.83
C GLU A 381 -35.71 4.68 2.49
N LYS A 382 -34.51 5.17 2.81
CA LYS A 382 -33.47 4.37 3.49
C LYS A 382 -33.55 4.52 5.00
N THR A 383 -33.34 3.40 5.69
CA THR A 383 -33.19 3.37 7.15
C THR A 383 -31.78 3.83 7.55
N VAL A 384 -31.71 4.80 8.47
CA VAL A 384 -30.45 5.48 8.80
C VAL A 384 -30.07 5.26 10.27
N VAL A 385 -28.81 4.88 10.49
CA VAL A 385 -28.14 4.87 11.78
C VAL A 385 -27.05 5.94 11.78
N VAL A 386 -26.99 6.76 12.83
CA VAL A 386 -25.94 7.77 13.01
C VAL A 386 -25.14 7.42 14.26
N LEU A 387 -23.83 7.31 14.09
CA LEU A 387 -22.89 7.29 15.19
C LEU A 387 -22.26 8.66 15.38
N GLY A 388 -22.01 9.01 16.63
CA GLY A 388 -21.43 10.31 16.94
C GLY A 388 -20.97 10.40 18.39
N ARG A 389 -20.77 11.63 18.85
CA ARG A 389 -20.26 11.93 20.19
C ARG A 389 -21.26 12.63 21.08
N ALA A 390 -21.11 12.44 22.38
CA ALA A 390 -21.96 13.05 23.40
C ALA A 390 -22.07 14.58 23.27
N HIS A 391 -21.00 15.27 22.87
CA HIS A 391 -21.05 16.73 22.66
C HIS A 391 -22.01 17.18 21.54
N MET A 392 -22.40 16.29 20.61
CA MET A 392 -23.39 16.59 19.57
C MET A 392 -24.77 16.90 20.17
N ASN A 393 -25.04 16.48 21.41
CA ASN A 393 -26.25 16.90 22.13
C ASN A 393 -26.33 18.41 22.39
N LYS A 394 -25.21 19.13 22.29
CA LYS A 394 -25.15 20.60 22.43
C LYS A 394 -25.38 21.33 21.11
N TRP A 395 -25.58 20.61 20.00
CA TRP A 395 -25.84 21.22 18.70
C TRP A 395 -27.22 21.89 18.64
N PRO A 396 -27.41 22.86 17.72
CA PRO A 396 -28.68 23.57 17.58
C PRO A 396 -29.89 22.64 17.44
N LYS A 397 -30.94 22.91 18.23
CA LYS A 397 -32.11 22.05 18.36
C LYS A 397 -32.82 21.78 17.02
N LYS A 398 -32.94 22.79 16.15
CA LYS A 398 -33.69 22.65 14.89
C LYS A 398 -33.16 21.51 14.01
N GLN A 399 -31.87 21.54 13.70
CA GLN A 399 -31.20 20.54 12.87
C GLN A 399 -31.04 19.22 13.61
N TRP A 400 -30.66 19.26 14.88
CA TRP A 400 -30.42 18.06 15.66
C TRP A 400 -31.70 17.26 15.96
N SER A 401 -32.83 17.93 16.17
CA SER A 401 -34.15 17.27 16.30
C SER A 401 -34.55 16.57 15.02
N TYR A 402 -34.27 17.15 13.84
CA TYR A 402 -34.51 16.46 12.57
C TYR A 402 -33.73 15.15 12.49
N VAL A 403 -32.43 15.17 12.82
CA VAL A 403 -31.59 13.96 12.82
C VAL A 403 -32.12 12.92 13.81
N ARG A 404 -32.51 13.33 15.03
CA ARG A 404 -33.10 12.43 16.05
C ARG A 404 -34.41 11.78 15.63
N ASN A 405 -35.24 12.50 14.89
CA ASN A 405 -36.55 11.99 14.49
C ASN A 405 -36.48 11.06 13.26
N ASN A 406 -35.38 11.10 12.50
CA ASN A 406 -35.26 10.38 11.22
C ASN A 406 -34.11 9.36 11.20
N ALA A 407 -33.39 9.17 12.30
CA ALA A 407 -32.32 8.18 12.40
C ALA A 407 -32.24 7.56 13.79
N LYS A 408 -31.78 6.30 13.86
CA LYS A 408 -31.35 5.69 15.13
C LYS A 408 -29.97 6.24 15.48
N ILE A 409 -29.80 6.76 16.69
CA ILE A 409 -28.57 7.46 17.08
C ILE A 409 -27.90 6.77 18.25
N PHE A 410 -26.60 6.52 18.13
CA PHE A 410 -25.76 6.15 19.25
C PHE A 410 -24.59 7.14 19.39
N LEU A 411 -24.53 7.77 20.56
CA LEU A 411 -23.48 8.73 20.90
C LEU A 411 -22.52 8.11 21.90
N THR A 412 -21.24 7.99 21.54
CA THR A 412 -20.16 7.59 22.45
C THR A 412 -19.71 8.78 23.30
N GLN A 413 -19.01 8.51 24.39
CA GLN A 413 -18.32 9.55 25.18
C GLN A 413 -17.22 10.19 24.35
N ASP A 414 -16.91 11.47 24.60
CA ASP A 414 -15.91 12.25 23.83
C ASP A 414 -14.47 11.68 23.92
N ILE A 415 -14.21 10.80 24.88
CA ILE A 415 -12.90 10.17 25.11
C ILE A 415 -12.72 8.80 24.42
N SER A 416 -13.82 8.18 23.98
CA SER A 416 -13.84 6.82 23.43
C SER A 416 -13.32 6.78 21.98
N GLN A 417 -13.16 5.60 21.39
CA GLN A 417 -12.87 5.47 19.96
C GLN A 417 -14.17 5.11 19.24
N ASP A 418 -14.51 5.81 18.16
CA ASP A 418 -15.80 5.63 17.46
C ASP A 418 -15.76 4.56 16.38
N ASP A 419 -14.63 4.45 15.69
CA ASP A 419 -14.43 3.53 14.57
C ASP A 419 -14.83 2.07 14.87
N PRO A 420 -14.55 1.50 16.07
CA PRO A 420 -15.00 0.15 16.41
C PRO A 420 -16.53 0.02 16.46
N TYR A 421 -17.23 1.03 16.97
CA TYR A 421 -18.69 1.05 17.03
C TYR A 421 -19.29 1.16 15.64
N LEU A 422 -18.71 2.03 14.79
CA LEU A 422 -19.11 2.19 13.40
C LEU A 422 -19.02 0.87 12.66
N LEU A 423 -17.91 0.17 12.85
CA LEU A 423 -17.68 -1.10 12.19
C LEU A 423 -18.64 -2.18 12.67
N CYS A 424 -18.86 -2.28 13.98
CA CYS A 424 -19.77 -3.26 14.54
C CYS A 424 -21.20 -3.03 14.05
N CYS A 425 -21.67 -1.77 14.01
CA CYS A 425 -22.97 -1.46 13.43
C CYS A 425 -23.04 -1.86 11.95
N ALA A 426 -22.00 -1.58 11.16
CA ALA A 426 -21.98 -1.88 9.73
C ALA A 426 -22.05 -3.39 9.44
N LEU A 427 -21.29 -4.16 10.20
CA LEU A 427 -21.34 -5.62 10.11
C LEU A 427 -22.66 -6.18 10.63
N HIS A 428 -23.26 -5.55 11.65
CA HIS A 428 -24.57 -5.95 12.18
C HIS A 428 -25.68 -5.71 11.15
N CYS A 429 -25.71 -4.55 10.50
CA CYS A 429 -26.75 -4.18 9.53
C CYS A 429 -26.75 -5.04 8.26
N GLY A 430 -25.59 -5.59 7.87
CA GLY A 430 -25.48 -6.57 6.78
C GLY A 430 -24.45 -6.21 5.71
N LYS A 431 -24.27 -7.12 4.75
CA LYS A 431 -23.24 -6.99 3.70
C LYS A 431 -23.47 -5.80 2.77
N ASP A 432 -24.71 -5.36 2.60
CA ASP A 432 -25.13 -4.34 1.63
C ASP A 432 -25.27 -2.94 2.24
N THR A 433 -24.97 -2.80 3.53
CA THR A 433 -25.06 -1.52 4.24
C THR A 433 -24.09 -0.49 3.67
N ILE A 434 -24.60 0.71 3.39
CA ILE A 434 -23.81 1.87 2.98
C ILE A 434 -23.14 2.48 4.20
N ILE A 435 -21.82 2.71 4.11
CA ILE A 435 -21.03 3.28 5.21
C ILE A 435 -20.56 4.68 4.80
N VAL A 436 -21.12 5.71 5.42
CA VAL A 436 -20.79 7.11 5.12
C VAL A 436 -19.68 7.60 6.03
N THR A 437 -18.44 7.50 5.56
CA THR A 437 -17.25 8.05 6.22
C THR A 437 -16.12 8.28 5.20
N LYS A 438 -15.21 9.20 5.51
CA LYS A 438 -13.90 9.34 4.84
C LYS A 438 -12.79 8.54 5.51
N ASP A 439 -13.03 7.99 6.69
CA ASP A 439 -12.01 7.18 7.36
C ASP A 439 -11.84 5.85 6.62
N LEU A 440 -10.59 5.46 6.35
CA LEU A 440 -10.26 4.20 5.70
C LEU A 440 -10.22 3.04 6.70
N MET A 441 -10.43 3.31 7.99
CA MET A 441 -10.55 2.35 9.09
C MET A 441 -9.36 1.38 9.16
N ARG A 442 -8.17 1.87 8.75
CA ARG A 442 -6.96 1.05 8.58
C ARG A 442 -6.48 0.41 9.87
N SER A 443 -6.72 1.06 11.01
CA SER A 443 -6.40 0.54 12.35
C SER A 443 -7.14 -0.76 12.68
N HIS A 444 -8.27 -1.04 12.03
CA HIS A 444 -9.10 -2.22 12.31
C HIS A 444 -8.68 -3.44 11.49
N LEU A 445 -7.93 -3.25 10.39
CA LEU A 445 -7.30 -4.36 9.66
C LEU A 445 -6.36 -5.17 10.55
N PHE A 446 -5.69 -4.54 11.53
CA PHE A 446 -4.79 -5.24 12.45
C PHE A 446 -5.50 -6.25 13.36
N LEU A 447 -6.83 -6.19 13.47
CA LEU A 447 -7.64 -7.11 14.27
C LEU A 447 -7.86 -8.45 13.57
N LEU A 448 -7.76 -8.42 12.24
CA LEU A 448 -7.75 -9.62 11.43
C LEU A 448 -6.31 -10.13 11.45
N LYS A 449 -6.11 -11.38 11.86
CA LYS A 449 -4.78 -12.00 11.89
C LYS A 449 -4.40 -12.55 10.52
N ASP A 450 -5.40 -13.07 9.79
CA ASP A 450 -5.23 -13.70 8.49
C ASP A 450 -5.22 -12.64 7.38
N PRO A 451 -4.18 -12.61 6.51
CA PRO A 451 -4.14 -11.72 5.34
C PRO A 451 -5.34 -11.88 4.40
N VAL A 452 -5.91 -13.08 4.27
CA VAL A 452 -7.08 -13.32 3.43
C VAL A 452 -8.30 -12.57 3.98
N ASP A 453 -8.50 -12.60 5.29
CA ASP A 453 -9.60 -11.85 5.91
C ASP A 453 -9.41 -10.33 5.72
N LYS A 454 -8.16 -9.83 5.81
CA LYS A 454 -7.84 -8.42 5.58
C LYS A 454 -8.20 -7.97 4.17
N ILE A 455 -7.90 -8.81 3.18
CA ILE A 455 -8.26 -8.58 1.77
C ILE A 455 -9.78 -8.55 1.63
N MET A 456 -10.49 -9.55 2.14
CA MET A 456 -11.95 -9.62 2.07
C MET A 456 -12.61 -8.42 2.75
N PHE A 457 -12.10 -8.00 3.91
CA PHE A 457 -12.56 -6.81 4.61
C PHE A 457 -12.33 -5.53 3.80
N SER A 458 -11.16 -5.39 3.19
CA SER A 458 -10.83 -4.23 2.36
C SER A 458 -11.73 -4.14 1.13
N ARG A 459 -12.01 -5.29 0.50
CA ARG A 459 -12.98 -5.40 -0.61
C ARG A 459 -14.38 -5.00 -0.19
N TRP A 460 -14.87 -5.54 0.92
CA TRP A 460 -16.17 -5.17 1.47
C TRP A 460 -16.27 -3.67 1.72
N LEU A 461 -15.32 -3.13 2.47
CA LEU A 461 -15.34 -1.73 2.90
C LEU A 461 -15.27 -0.79 1.69
N SER A 462 -14.37 -1.06 0.73
CA SER A 462 -14.23 -0.23 -0.47
C SER A 462 -15.49 -0.19 -1.34
N GLN A 463 -16.26 -1.28 -1.39
CA GLN A 463 -17.50 -1.37 -2.16
C GLN A 463 -18.72 -0.75 -1.46
N ARG A 464 -18.62 -0.46 -0.16
CA ARG A 464 -19.73 0.06 0.66
C ARG A 464 -19.49 1.47 1.18
N GLN A 465 -18.27 1.98 1.09
CA GLN A 465 -17.90 3.28 1.63
C GLN A 465 -18.30 4.45 0.72
N TYR A 466 -19.16 5.33 1.24
CA TYR A 466 -19.57 6.57 0.58
C TYR A 466 -18.84 7.75 1.24
N GLN A 467 -18.07 8.49 0.45
CA GLN A 467 -17.33 9.65 0.97
C GLN A 467 -18.02 10.95 0.58
N LEU A 468 -18.39 11.78 1.55
CA LEU A 468 -19.00 13.07 1.28
C LEU A 468 -18.00 14.01 0.60
N LYS A 469 -18.26 14.43 -0.65
CA LYS A 469 -17.40 15.41 -1.33
C LYS A 469 -17.76 16.83 -0.92
N PHE A 470 -19.00 17.22 -1.19
CA PHE A 470 -19.53 18.54 -0.87
C PHE A 470 -21.06 18.48 -0.79
N ILE A 471 -21.63 19.53 -0.21
CA ILE A 471 -23.07 19.80 -0.22
C ILE A 471 -23.24 21.17 -0.88
N THR A 472 -24.16 21.26 -1.83
CA THR A 472 -24.46 22.50 -2.54
C THR A 472 -25.30 23.43 -1.65
N ASN A 473 -25.44 24.69 -2.04
CA ASN A 473 -26.19 25.69 -1.27
C ASN A 473 -27.68 25.35 -1.14
N ASP A 474 -28.26 24.63 -2.09
CA ASP A 474 -29.62 24.08 -2.07
C ASP A 474 -29.76 22.80 -1.22
N GLY A 475 -28.69 22.37 -0.55
CA GLY A 475 -28.70 21.20 0.34
C GLY A 475 -28.52 19.86 -0.37
N LYS A 476 -28.22 19.85 -1.68
CA LYS A 476 -27.99 18.61 -2.44
C LYS A 476 -26.63 18.02 -2.08
N VAL A 477 -26.66 16.75 -1.70
CA VAL A 477 -25.50 16.02 -1.21
C VAL A 477 -24.79 15.29 -2.35
N HIS A 478 -23.49 15.49 -2.49
CA HIS A 478 -22.66 14.84 -3.50
C HIS A 478 -21.62 13.92 -2.86
N PHE A 479 -21.72 12.62 -3.15
CA PHE A 479 -20.78 11.60 -2.68
C PHE A 479 -19.76 11.20 -3.75
N LYS A 480 -18.57 10.80 -3.31
CA LYS A 480 -17.75 9.81 -4.01
C LYS A 480 -18.37 8.46 -3.68
N VAL A 481 -19.09 7.88 -4.64
CA VAL A 481 -19.63 6.53 -4.52
C VAL A 481 -18.56 5.51 -4.95
N PRO A 482 -18.58 4.29 -4.39
CA PRO A 482 -17.74 3.19 -4.86
C PRO A 482 -17.90 2.95 -6.36
N LEU A 483 -16.83 2.46 -7.00
CA LEU A 483 -16.91 2.01 -8.38
C LEU A 483 -17.88 0.82 -8.47
N PRO A 484 -18.64 0.68 -9.58
CA PRO A 484 -19.53 -0.47 -9.79
C PRO A 484 -18.77 -1.76 -10.17
N TYR A 485 -17.44 -1.74 -10.05
CA TYR A 485 -16.57 -2.87 -10.30
C TYR A 485 -15.38 -2.84 -9.34
N THR A 486 -14.75 -3.99 -9.13
CA THR A 486 -13.52 -4.10 -8.33
C THR A 486 -12.28 -3.95 -9.22
N GLU A 487 -11.35 -3.10 -8.81
CA GLU A 487 -10.09 -2.83 -9.52
C GLU A 487 -9.04 -3.94 -9.29
N THR A 488 -9.40 -5.17 -9.67
CA THR A 488 -8.50 -6.33 -9.64
C THR A 488 -8.55 -7.05 -10.99
N MET A 489 -7.69 -8.06 -11.18
CA MET A 489 -7.69 -8.84 -12.42
C MET A 489 -9.02 -9.59 -12.59
N GLN A 490 -9.65 -9.45 -13.76
CA GLN A 490 -10.95 -10.08 -14.05
C GLN A 490 -10.97 -10.75 -15.42
N LYS A 491 -11.35 -12.03 -15.46
CA LYS A 491 -11.68 -12.74 -16.70
C LYS A 491 -13.17 -12.54 -17.03
N LYS A 492 -13.47 -12.04 -18.23
CA LYS A 492 -14.82 -11.90 -18.78
C LYS A 492 -14.87 -12.62 -20.12
N LEU A 493 -15.55 -13.76 -20.16
CA LEU A 493 -15.51 -14.71 -21.30
C LEU A 493 -14.02 -14.97 -21.64
N ASP A 494 -13.62 -14.70 -22.89
CA ASP A 494 -12.25 -14.90 -23.35
C ASP A 494 -11.29 -13.71 -23.14
N ASN A 495 -11.69 -12.68 -22.38
CA ASN A 495 -10.80 -11.52 -22.14
C ASN A 495 -10.41 -11.39 -20.67
N TRP A 496 -9.12 -11.31 -20.41
CA TRP A 496 -8.58 -10.84 -19.14
C TRP A 496 -8.45 -9.31 -19.15
N HIS A 497 -8.84 -8.70 -18.05
CA HIS A 497 -8.64 -7.29 -17.77
C HIS A 497 -7.67 -7.18 -16.60
N ILE A 498 -6.47 -6.65 -16.86
CA ILE A 498 -5.38 -6.59 -15.89
C ILE A 498 -5.16 -5.12 -15.50
N PRO A 499 -5.45 -4.73 -14.25
CA PRO A 499 -5.19 -3.37 -13.77
C PRO A 499 -3.70 -3.17 -13.50
N TYR A 500 -3.24 -1.94 -13.70
CA TYR A 500 -1.90 -1.51 -13.33
C TYR A 500 -1.87 -0.04 -12.89
N LEU A 501 -0.91 0.27 -12.03
CA LEU A 501 -0.64 1.63 -11.59
C LEU A 501 0.35 2.30 -12.56
N SER A 502 -0.11 3.36 -13.22
CA SER A 502 0.76 4.24 -14.01
C SER A 502 1.27 5.37 -13.13
N ASN A 503 2.56 5.67 -13.22
CA ASN A 503 3.12 6.79 -12.49
C ASN A 503 2.56 8.08 -13.10
N VAL A 504 1.74 8.80 -12.34
CA VAL A 504 1.25 10.12 -12.75
C VAL A 504 2.41 11.11 -12.67
N ASP A 505 2.53 11.95 -13.70
CA ASP A 505 3.45 13.08 -13.79
C ASP A 505 3.38 13.94 -12.51
N PRO A 506 4.50 14.20 -11.81
CA PRO A 506 4.52 15.02 -10.59
C PRO A 506 4.02 16.45 -10.80
N ASN A 507 3.87 16.92 -12.04
CA ASN A 507 3.37 18.27 -12.37
C ASN A 507 1.86 18.47 -12.26
N HIS A 508 1.08 17.45 -11.88
CA HIS A 508 -0.37 17.59 -11.67
C HIS A 508 -0.75 17.47 -10.19
N GLU A 509 -0.79 18.61 -9.50
CA GLU A 509 -1.37 18.73 -8.16
C GLU A 509 -2.84 18.29 -8.18
N GLY A 510 -3.15 17.16 -7.55
CA GLY A 510 -4.52 16.76 -7.22
C GLY A 510 -5.02 15.41 -7.75
N ASN A 511 -4.20 14.60 -8.44
CA ASN A 511 -4.68 13.33 -8.98
C ASN A 511 -4.21 12.12 -8.17
N GLU A 512 -5.18 11.45 -7.52
CA GLU A 512 -5.08 10.05 -7.12
C GLU A 512 -4.53 9.22 -8.30
N SER A 513 -3.58 8.31 -8.06
CA SER A 513 -3.05 7.40 -9.07
C SER A 513 -4.21 6.78 -9.87
N SER A 514 -4.28 7.02 -11.18
CA SER A 514 -5.36 6.46 -12.00
C SER A 514 -5.01 5.04 -12.41
N THR A 515 -5.83 4.08 -11.97
CA THR A 515 -5.72 2.69 -12.41
C THR A 515 -5.94 2.63 -13.92
N LYS A 516 -4.93 2.16 -14.65
CA LYS A 516 -5.03 1.86 -16.09
C LYS A 516 -5.19 0.35 -16.27
N TRP A 517 -5.56 -0.08 -17.48
CA TRP A 517 -5.94 -1.46 -17.74
C TRP A 517 -5.30 -2.01 -19.02
N LEU A 518 -4.96 -3.29 -19.02
CA LEU A 518 -4.65 -4.07 -20.22
C LEU A 518 -5.80 -5.06 -20.48
N CYS A 519 -6.34 -5.06 -21.69
CA CYS A 519 -7.32 -6.04 -22.15
C CYS A 519 -6.61 -7.11 -22.99
N MET A 520 -6.48 -8.32 -22.48
CA MET A 520 -5.83 -9.46 -23.14
C MET A 520 -6.89 -10.47 -23.61
N GLN A 521 -6.79 -10.92 -24.87
CA GLN A 521 -7.69 -11.90 -25.48
C GLN A 521 -7.05 -13.30 -25.49
N CYS A 522 -7.74 -14.29 -24.90
CA CYS A 522 -7.22 -15.66 -24.69
C CYS A 522 -7.44 -16.57 -25.91
N SER A 523 -8.48 -16.30 -26.69
CA SER A 523 -8.85 -17.09 -27.87
C SER A 523 -9.26 -16.17 -29.01
N LYS A 524 -8.84 -16.53 -30.23
CA LYS A 524 -9.49 -16.06 -31.46
C LYS A 524 -10.40 -17.16 -31.98
#